data_AF-A0A356W159-F1
#
_entry.id   AF-A0A356W159-F1
#
_cell.length_a   1.000
_cell.length_b   1.000
_cell.length_c   1.000
_cell.angle_alpha   90.00
_cell.angle_beta   90.00
_cell.angle_gamma   90.00
#
_symmetry.space_group_name_H-M   'P 1'
#
loop_
_entity.id
_entity.type
_entity.pdbx_description
1 polymer ?
#
loop_
_entity_poly.entity_id
_entity_poly.type
_entity_poly.pdbx_seq_one_letter_code
_entity_poly.pdbx_strand_id
1 'polypeptide(L)'
;GDAGPARAFIASAADAADATLTMCCFVVLFAVLMSLLRLFVKDPVLSAVLSSLLEVTGGCADLARLGVPLWVFAFALGWGGLCVHFQVLACTAGIGVPRGRFELCRLLQGALAAAACRGLCLLFPQSAEAFENIRGPVTGALSGSAPAAAALAALCVALVLCAPRAKLEMRGK
;
A
#
# COMPACT_ATOMS: atom_id res chain seq x y z
N GLY A 1 35.37 19.29 3.92
CA GLY A 1 34.59 19.93 2.84
C GLY A 1 33.15 19.49 2.98
N ASP A 2 32.35 20.34 3.62
CA ASP A 2 31.03 20.06 4.23
C ASP A 2 29.88 19.90 3.22
N ALA A 3 29.97 18.93 2.32
CA ALA A 3 28.84 18.54 1.45
C ALA A 3 28.06 17.31 2.00
N GLY A 4 28.27 16.92 3.25
CA GLY A 4 27.67 15.71 3.86
C GLY A 4 26.14 15.70 3.89
N PRO A 5 25.48 16.68 4.55
CA PRO A 5 24.03 16.66 4.74
C PRO A 5 23.24 16.97 3.47
N ALA A 6 23.70 17.92 2.64
CA ALA A 6 23.02 18.27 1.39
C ALA A 6 23.04 17.09 0.39
N ARG A 7 24.15 16.37 0.27
CA ARG A 7 24.23 15.19 -0.60
C ARG A 7 23.39 14.02 -0.07
N ALA A 8 23.38 13.80 1.25
CA ALA A 8 22.52 12.79 1.86
C ALA A 8 21.03 13.11 1.63
N PHE A 9 20.63 14.38 1.75
CA PHE A 9 19.27 14.82 1.45
C PHE A 9 18.89 14.59 -0.01
N ILE A 10 19.75 15.00 -0.96
CA ILE A 10 19.52 14.77 -2.40
C ILE A 10 19.41 13.28 -2.71
N ALA A 11 20.29 12.44 -2.13
CA ALA A 11 20.25 11.00 -2.31
C ALA A 11 18.95 10.39 -1.76
N SER A 12 18.56 10.72 -0.53
CA SER A 12 17.30 10.22 0.04
C SER A 12 16.07 10.69 -0.73
N ALA A 13 16.07 11.92 -1.25
CA ALA A 13 14.99 12.41 -2.10
C ALA A 13 14.90 11.66 -3.44
N ALA A 14 16.05 11.36 -4.05
CA ALA A 14 16.12 10.58 -5.29
C ALA A 14 15.65 9.13 -5.07
N ASP A 15 16.12 8.46 -4.01
CA ASP A 15 15.71 7.09 -3.65
C ASP A 15 14.20 7.02 -3.36
N ALA A 16 13.65 8.02 -2.66
CA ALA A 16 12.21 8.10 -2.41
C ALA A 16 11.40 8.29 -3.70
N ALA A 17 11.88 9.12 -4.62
CA ALA A 17 11.25 9.32 -5.92
C ALA A 17 11.26 8.03 -6.76
N ASP A 18 12.40 7.33 -6.81
CA ASP A 18 12.55 6.05 -7.51
C ASP A 18 11.62 4.97 -6.94
N ALA A 19 11.56 4.83 -5.61
CA ALA A 19 10.66 3.90 -4.95
C ALA A 19 9.18 4.23 -5.24
N THR A 20 8.80 5.50 -5.25
CA THR A 20 7.43 5.95 -5.57
C THR A 20 7.08 5.65 -7.02
N LEU A 21 7.99 5.93 -7.96
CA LEU A 21 7.78 5.62 -9.38
C LEU A 21 7.64 4.11 -9.60
N THR A 22 8.46 3.32 -8.93
CA THR A 22 8.39 1.85 -8.97
C THR A 22 7.05 1.36 -8.44
N MET A 23 6.58 1.86 -7.30
CA MET A 23 5.25 1.56 -6.76
C MET A 23 4.14 1.89 -7.77
N CYS A 24 4.15 3.11 -8.31
CA CYS A 24 3.18 3.56 -9.31
C CYS A 24 3.19 2.68 -10.56
N CYS A 25 4.38 2.31 -11.05
CA CYS A 25 4.53 1.43 -12.21
C CYS A 25 3.86 0.07 -11.98
N PHE A 26 4.11 -0.55 -10.82
CA PHE A 26 3.46 -1.82 -10.47
C PHE A 26 1.94 -1.68 -10.33
N VAL A 27 1.44 -0.62 -9.69
CA VAL A 27 -0.01 -0.39 -9.57
C VAL A 27 -0.65 -0.29 -10.97
N VAL A 28 -0.07 0.48 -11.88
CA VAL A 28 -0.54 0.61 -13.26
C VAL A 28 -0.46 -0.73 -14.00
N LEU A 29 0.66 -1.45 -13.88
CA LEU A 29 0.84 -2.76 -14.52
C LEU A 29 -0.25 -3.75 -14.09
N PHE A 30 -0.50 -3.86 -12.79
CA PHE A 30 -1.51 -4.76 -12.26
C PHE A 30 -2.95 -4.32 -12.59
N ALA A 31 -3.21 -3.02 -12.67
CA ALA A 31 -4.50 -2.50 -13.15
C ALA A 31 -4.76 -2.85 -14.63
N VAL A 32 -3.74 -2.73 -15.48
CA VAL A 32 -3.82 -3.13 -16.90
C VAL A 32 -3.97 -4.64 -17.02
N LEU A 33 -3.17 -5.41 -16.28
CA LEU A 33 -3.27 -6.87 -16.23
C LEU A 33 -4.69 -7.31 -15.84
N MET A 34 -5.27 -6.72 -14.78
CA MET A 34 -6.63 -7.01 -14.36
C MET A 34 -7.66 -6.64 -15.43
N SER A 35 -7.47 -5.52 -16.13
CA SER A 35 -8.33 -5.12 -17.26
C SER A 35 -8.30 -6.15 -18.39
N LEU A 36 -7.14 -6.75 -18.68
CA LEU A 36 -7.01 -7.84 -19.65
C LEU A 36 -7.67 -9.14 -19.14
N LEU A 37 -7.51 -9.49 -17.86
CA LEU A 37 -8.15 -10.68 -17.28
C LEU A 37 -9.68 -10.59 -17.35
N ARG A 38 -10.26 -9.40 -17.19
CA ARG A 38 -11.71 -9.17 -17.31
C ARG A 38 -12.27 -9.44 -18.71
N LEU A 39 -11.43 -9.51 -19.75
CA LEU A 39 -11.86 -9.94 -21.09
C LEU A 39 -12.25 -11.42 -21.10
N PHE A 40 -11.62 -12.24 -20.25
CA PHE A 40 -11.84 -13.68 -20.16
C PHE A 40 -12.72 -14.07 -18.97
N VAL A 41 -12.55 -13.40 -17.83
CA VAL A 41 -13.31 -13.65 -16.60
C VAL A 41 -14.48 -12.67 -16.53
N LYS A 42 -15.66 -13.14 -16.92
CA LYS A 42 -16.91 -12.34 -16.89
C LYS A 42 -17.68 -12.46 -15.57
N ASP A 43 -17.36 -13.46 -14.74
CA ASP A 43 -18.00 -13.63 -13.45
C ASP A 43 -17.59 -12.49 -12.50
N PRO A 44 -18.54 -11.72 -11.95
CA PRO A 44 -18.24 -10.53 -11.16
C PRO A 44 -17.59 -10.86 -9.82
N VAL A 45 -17.92 -12.00 -9.21
CA VAL A 45 -17.38 -12.42 -7.93
C VAL A 45 -15.93 -12.88 -8.10
N LEU A 46 -15.69 -13.74 -9.09
CA LEU A 46 -14.35 -14.21 -9.43
C LEU A 46 -13.45 -13.05 -9.86
N SER A 47 -13.97 -12.11 -10.64
CA SER A 47 -13.26 -10.89 -11.02
C SER A 47 -12.87 -10.05 -9.80
N ALA A 48 -13.78 -9.80 -8.86
CA ALA A 48 -13.47 -9.05 -7.64
C ALA A 48 -12.43 -9.76 -6.75
N VAL A 49 -12.54 -11.08 -6.60
CA VAL A 49 -11.56 -11.89 -5.85
C VAL A 49 -10.19 -11.81 -6.49
N LEU A 50 -10.08 -12.05 -7.80
CA LEU A 50 -8.82 -11.95 -8.53
C LEU A 50 -8.24 -10.54 -8.46
N SER A 51 -9.09 -9.51 -8.59
CA SER A 51 -8.66 -8.11 -8.43
C SER A 51 -8.06 -7.89 -7.05
N SER A 52 -8.71 -8.37 -5.98
CA SER A 52 -8.20 -8.22 -4.60
C SER A 52 -6.90 -8.99 -4.31
N LEU A 53 -6.68 -10.11 -5.00
CA LEU A 53 -5.46 -10.90 -4.88
C LEU A 53 -4.29 -10.30 -5.67
N LEU A 54 -4.58 -9.62 -6.78
CA LEU A 54 -3.59 -8.97 -7.64
C LEU A 54 -3.25 -7.57 -7.15
N GLU A 55 -4.26 -6.73 -6.94
CA GLU A 55 -4.15 -5.31 -6.61
C GLU A 55 -5.23 -4.93 -5.58
N VAL A 56 -4.82 -4.84 -4.32
CA VAL A 56 -5.75 -4.76 -3.19
C VAL A 56 -6.60 -3.50 -3.18
N THR A 57 -6.13 -2.38 -3.75
CA THR A 57 -6.84 -1.09 -3.71
C THR A 57 -8.08 -1.13 -4.58
N GLY A 58 -7.93 -1.46 -5.86
CA GLY A 58 -9.03 -1.63 -6.80
C GLY A 58 -9.86 -2.86 -6.46
N GLY A 59 -9.23 -3.94 -5.99
CA GLY A 59 -9.95 -5.12 -5.53
C GLY A 59 -10.88 -4.85 -4.34
N CYS A 60 -10.47 -4.03 -3.36
CA CYS A 60 -11.36 -3.61 -2.28
C CYS A 60 -12.53 -2.77 -2.81
N ALA A 61 -12.32 -1.89 -3.79
CA ALA A 61 -13.42 -1.15 -4.41
C ALA A 61 -14.44 -2.08 -5.08
N ASP A 62 -13.98 -3.15 -5.74
CA ASP A 62 -14.88 -4.14 -6.35
C ASP A 62 -15.58 -5.02 -5.31
N LEU A 63 -14.88 -5.43 -4.26
CA LEU A 63 -15.46 -6.15 -3.13
C LEU A 63 -16.55 -5.32 -2.42
N ALA A 64 -16.36 -4.00 -2.30
CA ALA A 64 -17.36 -3.08 -1.75
C ALA A 64 -18.62 -3.03 -2.61
N ARG A 65 -18.49 -3.03 -3.95
CA ARG A 65 -19.65 -3.10 -4.86
C ARG A 65 -20.45 -4.39 -4.72
N LEU A 66 -19.81 -5.49 -4.33
CA LEU A 66 -20.45 -6.77 -4.08
C LEU A 66 -21.07 -6.88 -2.68
N GLY A 67 -20.85 -5.92 -1.79
CA GLY A 67 -21.38 -5.95 -0.43
C GLY A 67 -20.83 -7.10 0.42
N VAL A 68 -19.58 -7.50 0.18
CA VAL A 68 -18.95 -8.59 0.95
C VAL A 68 -18.75 -8.17 2.43
N PRO A 69 -18.71 -9.12 3.37
CA PRO A 69 -18.53 -8.81 4.78
C PRO A 69 -17.12 -8.27 5.11
N LEU A 70 -17.00 -7.48 6.19
CA LEU A 70 -15.75 -6.78 6.58
C LEU A 70 -14.53 -7.70 6.73
N TRP A 71 -14.72 -8.94 7.19
CA TRP A 71 -13.61 -9.88 7.36
C TRP A 71 -12.89 -10.23 6.04
N VAL A 72 -13.59 -10.13 4.90
CA VAL A 72 -12.99 -10.33 3.56
C VAL A 72 -12.05 -9.17 3.22
N PHE A 73 -12.41 -7.94 3.56
CA PHE A 73 -11.52 -6.78 3.41
C PHE A 73 -10.30 -6.90 4.32
N ALA A 74 -10.50 -7.31 5.57
CA ALA A 74 -9.40 -7.52 6.51
C ALA A 74 -8.41 -8.58 5.98
N PHE A 75 -8.91 -9.67 5.36
CA PHE A 75 -8.07 -10.64 4.67
C PHE A 75 -7.30 -10.02 3.51
N ALA A 76 -8.00 -9.34 2.58
CA ALA A 76 -7.41 -8.77 1.39
C ALA A 76 -6.32 -7.74 1.73
N LEU A 77 -6.58 -6.85 2.69
CA LEU A 77 -5.62 -5.86 3.20
C LEU A 77 -4.43 -6.51 3.91
N GLY A 78 -4.66 -7.58 4.68
CA GLY A 78 -3.59 -8.33 5.33
C GLY A 78 -2.72 -9.13 4.34
N TRP A 79 -3.30 -9.63 3.25
CA TRP A 79 -2.58 -10.25 2.13
C TRP A 79 -1.76 -9.22 1.33
N GLY A 80 -2.32 -8.04 1.09
CA GLY A 80 -1.67 -6.89 0.44
C GLY A 80 -1.66 -6.93 -1.10
N GLY A 81 -1.95 -8.08 -1.72
CA GLY A 81 -1.98 -8.23 -3.17
C GLY A 81 -0.62 -8.55 -3.80
N LEU A 82 -0.62 -9.24 -4.93
CA LEU A 82 0.60 -9.62 -5.66
C LEU A 82 1.41 -8.39 -6.11
N CYS A 83 0.74 -7.29 -6.39
CA CYS A 83 1.36 -5.99 -6.66
C CYS A 83 2.37 -5.59 -5.57
N VAL A 84 1.97 -5.66 -4.30
CA VAL A 84 2.84 -5.30 -3.17
C VAL A 84 3.95 -6.33 -2.98
N HIS A 85 3.69 -7.62 -3.27
CA HIS A 85 4.73 -8.65 -3.17
C HIS A 85 5.86 -8.36 -4.17
N PHE A 86 5.52 -7.95 -5.39
CA PHE A 86 6.49 -7.55 -6.41
C PHE A 86 7.21 -6.26 -6.05
N GLN A 87 6.53 -5.29 -5.45
CA GLN A 87 7.16 -4.07 -4.93
C GLN A 87 8.19 -4.39 -3.85
N VAL A 88 7.86 -5.26 -2.89
CA VAL A 88 8.80 -5.70 -1.85
C VAL A 88 9.97 -6.44 -2.48
N LEU A 89 9.72 -7.38 -3.40
CA LEU A 89 10.78 -8.12 -4.09
C LEU A 89 11.72 -7.19 -4.87
N ALA A 90 11.21 -6.14 -5.50
CA ALA A 90 12.02 -5.13 -6.19
C ALA A 90 12.93 -4.38 -5.20
N CYS A 91 12.39 -3.95 -4.05
CA CYS A 91 13.17 -3.25 -3.03
C CYS A 91 14.15 -4.15 -2.28
N THR A 92 13.84 -5.45 -2.13
CA THR A 92 14.66 -6.41 -1.37
C THR A 92 15.47 -7.35 -2.24
N ALA A 93 15.60 -7.10 -3.55
CA ALA A 93 16.29 -7.99 -4.48
C ALA A 93 17.75 -8.32 -4.08
N GLY A 94 18.39 -7.46 -3.27
CA GLY A 94 19.74 -7.66 -2.72
C GLY A 94 19.80 -8.24 -1.31
N ILE A 95 18.66 -8.47 -0.64
CA ILE A 95 18.59 -9.01 0.72
C ILE A 95 18.07 -10.44 0.58
N GLY A 96 18.84 -11.44 1.05
CA GLY A 96 18.54 -12.87 0.91
C GLY A 96 17.32 -13.36 1.71
N VAL A 97 16.19 -12.68 1.58
CA VAL A 97 14.93 -13.04 2.24
C VAL A 97 14.31 -14.22 1.51
N PRO A 98 14.01 -15.33 2.21
CA PRO A 98 13.36 -16.47 1.61
C PRO A 98 11.91 -16.12 1.21
N ARG A 99 11.66 -15.98 -0.09
CA ARG A 99 10.38 -15.53 -0.69
C ARG A 99 9.17 -16.31 -0.17
N GLY A 100 9.26 -17.64 -0.12
CA GLY A 100 8.15 -18.47 0.36
C GLY A 100 7.78 -18.24 1.84
N ARG A 101 8.76 -17.93 2.70
CA ARG A 101 8.46 -17.59 4.11
C ARG A 101 7.79 -16.23 4.22
N PHE A 102 8.21 -15.27 3.40
CA PHE A 102 7.57 -13.95 3.34
C PHE A 102 6.11 -14.05 2.90
N GLU A 103 5.84 -14.76 1.80
CA GLU A 103 4.49 -14.98 1.28
C GLU A 103 3.60 -15.71 2.29
N LEU A 104 4.13 -16.77 2.93
CA LEU A 104 3.39 -17.49 3.96
C LEU A 104 3.08 -16.62 5.18
N CYS A 105 4.06 -15.86 5.68
CA CYS A 105 3.82 -14.91 6.78
C CYS A 105 2.74 -13.89 6.41
N ARG A 106 2.71 -13.43 5.16
CA ARG A 106 1.70 -12.46 4.71
C ARG A 106 0.32 -13.06 4.54
N LEU A 107 0.24 -14.30 4.07
CA LEU A 107 -0.99 -15.07 4.05
C LEU A 107 -1.54 -15.30 5.47
N LEU A 108 -0.68 -15.71 6.40
CA LEU A 108 -1.03 -15.90 7.81
C LEU A 108 -1.49 -14.60 8.45
N GLN A 109 -0.83 -13.48 8.16
CA GLN A 109 -1.25 -12.15 8.61
C GLN A 109 -2.66 -11.81 8.10
N GLY A 110 -2.95 -12.08 6.83
CA GLY A 110 -4.30 -11.92 6.26
C GLY A 110 -5.34 -12.77 6.96
N ALA A 111 -5.04 -14.05 7.18
CA ALA A 111 -5.94 -14.97 7.88
C ALA A 111 -6.20 -14.53 9.34
N LEU A 112 -5.14 -14.13 10.07
CA LEU A 112 -5.25 -13.62 11.43
C LEU A 112 -6.06 -12.32 11.48
N ALA A 113 -5.84 -11.39 10.56
CA ALA A 113 -6.60 -10.15 10.46
C ALA A 113 -8.09 -10.42 10.19
N ALA A 114 -8.40 -11.35 9.30
CA ALA A 114 -9.77 -11.77 9.00
C ALA A 114 -10.44 -12.43 10.21
N ALA A 115 -9.74 -13.33 10.90
CA ALA A 115 -10.25 -13.99 12.10
C ALA A 115 -10.51 -12.99 13.24
N ALA A 116 -9.57 -12.07 13.47
CA ALA A 116 -9.73 -11.00 14.44
C ALA A 116 -10.92 -10.10 14.08
N CYS A 117 -11.01 -9.64 12.84
CA CYS A 117 -12.12 -8.82 12.36
C CYS A 117 -13.47 -9.55 12.52
N ARG A 118 -13.54 -10.83 12.15
CA ARG A 118 -14.73 -11.64 12.34
C ARG A 118 -15.11 -11.75 13.82
N GLY A 119 -14.15 -12.00 14.70
CA GLY A 119 -14.36 -12.04 16.15
C GLY A 119 -14.91 -10.72 16.69
N LEU A 120 -14.33 -9.60 16.28
CA LEU A 120 -14.81 -8.26 16.65
C LEU A 120 -16.23 -8.01 16.13
N CYS A 121 -16.56 -8.37 14.90
CA CYS A 121 -17.91 -8.20 14.35
C CYS A 121 -18.96 -9.08 15.06
N LEU A 122 -18.57 -10.22 15.65
CA LEU A 122 -19.48 -11.02 16.48
C LEU A 122 -19.74 -10.37 17.84
N LEU A 123 -18.74 -9.73 18.43
CA LEU A 123 -18.87 -9.00 19.70
C LEU A 123 -19.58 -7.66 19.54
N PHE A 124 -19.35 -6.99 18.40
CA PHE A 124 -19.90 -5.68 18.05
C PHE A 124 -20.48 -5.73 16.63
N PRO A 125 -21.76 -6.10 16.46
CA PRO A 125 -22.41 -6.25 15.15
C PRO A 125 -22.65 -4.91 14.42
N GLN A 126 -22.27 -3.79 15.01
CA GLN A 126 -22.39 -2.46 14.43
C GLN A 126 -21.10 -2.10 13.68
N SER A 127 -21.12 -2.15 12.35
CA SER A 127 -20.10 -1.53 11.52
C SER A 127 -20.49 -0.06 11.29
N ALA A 128 -19.88 0.84 12.04
CA ALA A 128 -19.99 2.29 11.81
C ALA A 128 -18.81 2.76 10.94
N GLU A 129 -19.05 3.77 10.11
CA GLU A 129 -17.97 4.45 9.40
C GLU A 129 -17.06 5.15 10.42
N ALA A 130 -15.85 4.62 10.61
CA ALA A 130 -14.89 5.18 11.56
C ALA A 130 -14.21 6.45 11.04
N PHE A 131 -14.24 6.68 9.71
CA PHE A 131 -13.57 7.80 9.06
C PHE A 131 -14.26 8.17 7.73
N GLU A 132 -15.06 9.23 7.73
CA GLU A 132 -15.51 9.92 6.53
C GLU A 132 -14.73 11.23 6.40
N ASN A 133 -13.80 11.32 5.45
CA ASN A 133 -13.03 12.54 5.25
C ASN A 133 -13.81 13.63 4.49
N ILE A 134 -14.82 13.26 3.69
CA ILE A 134 -15.40 14.16 2.69
C ILE A 134 -16.89 13.87 2.51
N ARG A 135 -17.73 14.68 3.16
CA ARG A 135 -19.14 14.88 2.77
C ARG A 135 -19.27 16.22 2.05
N GLY A 136 -18.95 16.27 0.76
CA GLY A 136 -19.13 17.46 -0.08
C GLY A 136 -18.14 17.57 -1.26
N PRO A 137 -18.39 18.46 -2.23
CA PRO A 137 -17.44 18.70 -3.32
C PRO A 137 -16.12 19.24 -2.74
N VAL A 138 -15.01 18.61 -3.15
CA VAL A 138 -13.66 19.00 -2.72
C VAL A 138 -13.35 20.38 -3.30
N THR A 139 -13.52 21.42 -2.50
CA THR A 139 -13.03 22.74 -2.86
C THR A 139 -11.51 22.74 -2.68
N GLY A 140 -10.77 22.81 -3.78
CA GLY A 140 -9.30 22.85 -3.80
C GLY A 140 -8.68 24.11 -3.20
N ALA A 141 -9.41 24.84 -2.33
CA ALA A 141 -9.05 26.14 -1.80
C ALA A 141 -7.70 26.14 -1.06
N LEU A 142 -7.28 24.99 -0.51
CA LEU A 142 -6.02 24.85 0.22
C LEU A 142 -4.88 24.22 -0.59
N SER A 143 -5.17 23.70 -1.80
CA SER A 143 -4.20 22.95 -2.61
C SER A 143 -2.99 23.80 -3.05
N GLY A 144 -3.14 25.14 -3.07
CA GLY A 144 -2.08 26.11 -3.34
C GLY A 144 -1.69 27.00 -2.16
N SER A 145 -2.12 26.66 -0.93
CA SER A 145 -1.89 27.52 0.24
C SER A 145 -0.48 27.33 0.82
N ALA A 146 0.23 28.42 1.10
CA ALA A 146 1.53 28.41 1.78
C ALA A 146 1.55 27.57 3.10
N PRO A 147 0.51 27.60 3.96
CA PRO A 147 0.49 26.74 5.14
C PRO A 147 0.41 25.24 4.81
N ALA A 148 -0.28 24.85 3.74
CA ALA A 148 -0.29 23.44 3.30
C ALA A 148 1.09 22.99 2.81
N ALA A 149 1.80 23.85 2.07
CA ALA A 149 3.18 23.60 1.65
C ALA A 149 4.13 23.48 2.86
N ALA A 150 4.00 24.36 3.85
CA ALA A 150 4.80 24.31 5.08
C ALA A 150 4.49 23.04 5.91
N ALA A 151 3.23 22.63 6.01
CA ALA A 151 2.83 21.40 6.68
C ALA A 151 3.39 20.16 5.97
N LEU A 152 3.34 20.10 4.63
CA LEU A 152 3.97 19.05 3.84
C LEU A 152 5.48 18.99 4.06
N ALA A 153 6.16 20.14 4.03
CA ALA A 153 7.60 20.21 4.30
C ALA A 153 7.94 19.71 5.72
N ALA A 154 7.16 20.12 6.73
CA ALA A 154 7.33 19.66 8.11
C ALA A 154 7.09 18.15 8.24
N LEU A 155 6.09 17.60 7.54
CA LEU A 155 5.81 16.17 7.52
C LEU A 155 6.94 15.38 6.85
N CYS A 156 7.48 15.88 5.73
CA CYS A 156 8.64 15.30 5.06
C CYS A 156 9.86 15.28 6.00
N VAL A 157 10.12 16.38 6.71
CA VAL A 157 11.20 16.45 7.70
C VAL A 157 10.96 15.44 8.84
N ALA A 158 9.74 15.38 9.38
CA ALA A 158 9.38 14.43 10.43
C ALA A 158 9.54 12.97 9.97
N LEU A 159 9.14 12.64 8.74
CA LEU A 159 9.34 11.31 8.15
C LEU A 159 10.82 10.98 7.98
N VAL A 160 11.65 11.92 7.52
CA VAL A 160 13.11 11.72 7.41
C VAL A 160 13.76 11.52 8.78
N LEU A 161 13.25 12.16 9.82
CA LEU A 161 13.75 12.02 11.20
C LEU A 161 13.24 10.74 11.88
N CYS A 162 12.01 10.30 11.58
CA CYS A 162 11.38 9.12 12.17
C CYS A 162 11.68 7.82 11.41
N ALA A 163 12.07 7.90 10.13
CA ALA A 163 12.47 6.72 9.38
C ALA A 163 13.70 6.10 10.05
N PRO A 164 13.65 4.81 10.47
CA PRO A 164 14.80 4.16 11.06
C PRO A 164 15.95 4.20 10.06
N ARG A 165 17.04 4.89 10.41
CA ARG A 165 18.31 4.82 9.69
C ARG A 165 18.91 3.42 9.91
N ALA A 166 18.31 2.40 9.32
CA ALA A 166 19.01 1.14 9.13
C ALA A 166 20.22 1.47 8.27
N LYS A 167 21.41 1.29 8.85
CA LYS A 167 22.71 1.58 8.24
C LYS A 167 22.70 1.31 6.74
N LEU A 168 22.77 2.38 5.95
CA LEU A 168 23.26 2.36 4.57
C LEU A 168 24.80 2.16 4.55
N GLU A 169 25.28 1.21 5.34
CA GLU A 169 26.63 0.65 5.22
C GLU A 169 26.51 -0.74 4.60
N MET A 170 26.15 -0.76 3.32
CA MET A 170 26.54 -1.85 2.43
C MET A 170 27.22 -1.24 1.20
N ARG A 171 28.22 -0.39 1.47
CA ARG A 171 29.25 -0.01 0.50
C ARG A 171 30.32 -1.10 0.54
N GLY A 172 30.37 -1.89 -0.52
CA GLY A 172 31.57 -2.64 -0.89
C GLY A 172 31.66 -4.05 -0.35
N LYS A 173 31.14 -5.00 -1.14
CA LYS A 173 32.00 -6.07 -1.63
C LYS A 173 31.60 -6.45 -3.04
#